data_AF-A0A958QAJ7-F1
#
_entry.id   AF-A0A958QAJ7-F1
#
_cell.length_a   1.000
_cell.length_b   1.000
_cell.length_c   1.000
_cell.angle_alpha   90.00
_cell.angle_beta   90.00
_cell.angle_gamma   90.00
#
_symmetry.space_group_name_H-M   'P 1'
#
loop_
_entity.id
_entity.type
_entity.pdbx_description
1 polymer ?
#
loop_
_entity_poly.entity_id
_entity_poly.type
_entity_poly.pdbx_seq_one_letter_code
_entity_poly.pdbx_strand_id
1 'polypeptide(L)' 'GGLSEKYELTPEQLMVAWLSTHPAKIVPVLGTTSVERIEMAYHARSIQLETEDWFQLLEASRGFKVA' A
#
# COMPACT_ATOMS: atom_id res chain seq x y z
N GLY A 1 14.96 6.10 -6.39
CA GLY A 1 14.28 5.33 -5.35
C GLY A 1 12.82 5.66 -5.31
N GLY A 2 11.97 4.64 -5.30
CA GLY A 2 10.52 4.81 -5.18
C GLY A 2 10.03 4.78 -3.73
N LEU A 3 8.72 4.86 -3.53
CA LEU A 3 8.09 4.73 -2.21
C LEU A 3 8.43 3.38 -1.53
N SER A 4 8.61 2.32 -2.30
CA SER A 4 9.09 1.03 -1.80
C SER A 4 10.44 1.12 -1.07
N GLU A 5 11.37 1.95 -1.55
CA GLU A 5 12.65 2.16 -0.87
C GLU A 5 12.49 3.05 0.37
N LYS A 6 11.66 4.11 0.29
CA LYS A 6 11.40 5.03 1.42
C LYS A 6 10.87 4.29 2.66
N TYR A 7 9.99 3.32 2.45
CA TYR A 7 9.34 2.56 3.52
C TYR A 7 9.97 1.18 3.76
N GLU A 8 11.01 0.81 3.02
CA GLU A 8 11.62 -0.53 3.03
C GLU A 8 10.60 -1.66 2.79
N LEU A 9 9.70 -1.46 1.84
CA LEU A 9 8.60 -2.37 1.51
C LEU A 9 8.70 -2.93 0.09
N THR A 10 8.27 -4.18 -0.05
CA THR A 10 7.92 -4.71 -1.37
C THR A 10 6.72 -3.94 -1.97
N PRO A 11 6.57 -3.90 -3.31
CA PRO A 11 5.40 -3.29 -3.95
C PRO A 11 4.06 -3.83 -3.43
N GLU A 12 3.99 -5.14 -3.14
CA GLU A 12 2.79 -5.77 -2.58
C GLU A 12 2.47 -5.25 -1.18
N GLN A 13 3.47 -5.13 -0.31
CA GLN A 13 3.30 -4.56 1.03
C GLN A 13 2.91 -3.09 0.96
N LEU A 14 3.53 -2.31 0.08
CA LEU A 14 3.19 -0.91 -0.12
C LEU A 14 1.72 -0.74 -0.54
N MET A 15 1.22 -1.61 -1.42
CA MET A 15 -0.19 -1.59 -1.84
C MET A 15 -1.14 -1.92 -0.67
N VAL A 16 -0.81 -2.92 0.16
CA VAL A 16 -1.62 -3.27 1.32
C VAL A 16 -1.65 -2.13 2.35
N ALA A 17 -0.51 -1.47 2.61
CA ALA A 17 -0.42 -0.31 3.48
C ALA A 17 -1.26 0.87 2.96
N TRP A 18 -1.21 1.14 1.66
CA TRP A 18 -2.00 2.19 1.01
C TRP A 18 -3.51 1.95 1.10
N LEU A 19 -3.96 0.71 0.86
CA LEU A 19 -5.37 0.34 0.98
C LEU A 19 -5.86 0.38 2.43
N SER A 20 -5.03 -0.03 3.38
CA SER A 20 -5.37 -0.05 4.82
C SER A 20 -5.56 1.35 5.40
N THR A 21 -4.90 2.35 4.82
CA THR A 21 -5.01 3.77 5.21
C THR A 21 -6.10 4.53 4.44
N HIS A 22 -6.79 3.87 3.50
CA HIS A 22 -7.80 4.51 2.66
C HIS A 22 -9.04 4.94 3.51
N PRO A 23 -9.58 6.17 3.33
CA PRO A 23 -10.72 6.67 4.11
C PRO A 23 -11.98 5.78 4.07
N ALA A 24 -12.20 5.11 2.93
CA ALA A 24 -13.29 4.15 2.75
C ALA A 24 -13.13 2.82 3.51
N LYS A 25 -12.05 2.62 4.29
CA LYS A 25 -11.77 1.42 5.09
C LYS A 25 -11.80 0.13 4.26
N ILE A 26 -11.01 0.12 3.18
CA ILE A 26 -10.94 -1.00 2.24
C ILE A 26 -10.33 -2.22 2.95
N VAL A 27 -10.97 -3.37 2.82
CA VAL A 27 -10.44 -4.66 3.29
C VAL A 27 -9.92 -5.45 2.10
N PRO A 28 -8.58 -5.55 1.89
CA PRO A 28 -8.03 -6.30 0.77
C PRO A 28 -8.23 -7.81 0.96
N VAL A 29 -8.66 -8.50 -0.10
CA VAL A 29 -8.72 -9.97 -0.15
C VAL A 29 -7.46 -10.48 -0.84
N LEU A 30 -6.64 -11.26 -0.12
CA LEU A 30 -5.36 -11.75 -0.62
C LEU A 30 -5.56 -13.05 -1.43
N GLY A 31 -5.22 -13.02 -2.71
CA GLY A 31 -5.18 -14.20 -3.58
C GLY A 31 -3.81 -14.87 -3.55
N THR A 32 -3.49 -15.61 -2.50
CA THR A 32 -2.22 -16.37 -2.41
C THR A 32 -2.36 -17.62 -1.55
N THR A 33 -1.54 -18.64 -1.84
CA THR A 33 -1.38 -19.84 -1.02
C THR A 33 -0.07 -19.85 -0.24
N SER A 34 0.78 -18.83 -0.40
CA SER A 34 2.04 -18.70 0.34
C SER A 34 1.78 -18.08 1.72
N VAL A 35 2.15 -18.83 2.76
CA VAL A 35 2.06 -18.36 4.16
C VAL A 35 2.92 -17.13 4.39
N GLU A 36 4.14 -17.12 3.84
CA GLU A 36 5.05 -15.98 3.92
C GLU A 36 4.41 -14.70 3.37
N ARG A 37 3.74 -14.79 2.21
CA ARG A 37 3.05 -13.63 1.61
C ARG A 37 1.86 -13.15 2.45
N ILE A 38 1.16 -14.07 3.12
CA ILE A 38 0.07 -13.72 4.05
C ILE A 38 0.64 -12.94 5.23
N GLU A 39 1.75 -13.41 5.82
CA GLU A 39 2.41 -12.73 6.94
C GLU A 39 2.92 -11.34 6.54
N MET A 40 3.58 -11.22 5.38
CA MET A 40 4.07 -9.94 4.87
C MET A 40 2.93 -8.93 4.69
N ALA A 41 1.81 -9.34 4.10
CA ALA A 41 0.63 -8.48 3.94
C ALA A 41 -0.01 -8.12 5.28
N TYR A 42 -0.04 -9.07 6.23
CA TYR A 42 -0.55 -8.83 7.57
C TYR A 42 0.27 -7.77 8.31
N HIS A 43 1.60 -7.77 8.18
CA HIS A 43 2.47 -6.76 8.77
C HIS A 43 2.35 -5.40 8.07
N ALA A 44 2.15 -5.39 6.75
CA ALA A 44 2.02 -4.14 5.99
C ALA A 44 0.79 -3.31 6.36
N ARG A 45 -0.29 -3.94 6.86
CA ARG A 45 -1.54 -3.24 7.20
C ARG A 45 -1.40 -2.18 8.31
N SER A 46 -0.38 -2.30 9.16
CA SER A 46 -0.11 -1.37 10.26
C SER A 46 0.80 -0.21 9.86
N ILE A 47 1.31 -0.21 8.63
CA ILE A 47 2.19 0.85 8.14
C ILE A 47 1.35 2.06 7.76
N GLN A 48 1.73 3.22 8.28
CA GLN A 48 1.10 4.49 7.98
C GLN A 48 1.95 5.23 6.96
N LEU A 49 1.35 5.53 5.81
CA LEU A 49 1.97 6.37 4.80
C LEU A 49 1.76 7.84 5.16
N GLU A 50 2.75 8.67 4.84
CA GLU A 50 2.56 10.12 4.82
C GLU A 50 1.45 10.49 3.83
N THR A 51 0.71 11.56 4.12
CA THR A 51 -0.42 11.99 3.30
C THR A 51 -0.01 12.27 1.85
N GLU A 52 1.15 12.90 1.66
CA GLU A 52 1.69 13.22 0.32
C GLU A 52 2.01 11.95 -0.48
N ASP A 53 2.61 10.95 0.15
CA ASP A 53 2.93 9.66 -0.48
C ASP A 53 1.66 8.87 -0.81
N TRP A 54 0.65 8.96 0.06
CA TRP A 54 -0.65 8.34 -0.20
C TRP A 54 -1.32 8.92 -1.46
N PHE A 55 -1.26 10.25 -1.61
CA PHE A 55 -1.76 10.92 -2.81
C PHE A 55 -0.89 10.62 -4.04
N GLN A 56 0.43 10.51 -3.90
CA GLN A 56 1.31 10.12 -4.99
C GLN A 56 0.92 8.75 -5.57
N LEU A 57 0.58 7.77 -4.73
CA LEU A 57 0.06 6.47 -5.17
C LEU A 57 -1.30 6.59 -5.87
N LEU A 58 -2.19 7.45 -5.37
CA LEU A 58 -3.49 7.71 -5.99
C LEU A 58 -3.35 8.33 -7.38
N GLU A 59 -2.46 9.31 -7.54
CA GLU A 59 -2.18 9.95 -8.82
C GLU A 59 -1.63 8.93 -9.82
N ALA A 60 -0.65 8.14 -9.39
CA ALA A 60 -0.08 7.07 -10.18
C ALA A 60 -1.14 6.04 -10.60
N SER A 61 -2.07 5.67 -9.71
CA SER A 61 -3.14 4.71 -10.02
C SER A 61 -4.21 5.28 -10.97
N ARG A 62 -4.48 6.58 -10.91
CA ARG A 62 -5.51 7.25 -11.73
C ARG A 62 -4.97 7.75 -13.07
N GLY A 63 -3.65 7.93 -13.19
CA GLY A 63 -3.00 8.46 -14.39
C GLY A 63 -3.09 9.98 -14.53
N PHE A 64 -3.57 10.70 -13.52
CA PHE A 64 -3.65 12.16 -13.49
C PHE A 64 -3.48 12.70 -12.07
N LYS A 65 -3.06 13.96 -11.96
CA LYS A 65 -2.80 14.63 -10.68
C LYS A 65 -4.08 14.89 -9.88
N VAL A 66 -3.97 14.82 -8.56
CA VAL A 66 -5.01 15.24 -7.63
C VAL A 66 -4.91 16.77 -7.52
N ALA A 67 -6.06 17.47 -7.58
CA ALA A 67 -6.15 18.93 -7.61
C ALA A 67 -6.47 19.50 -6.22
#